data_AF-A0A972VEY4-F1
#
_entry.id   AF-A0A972VEY4-F1
#
_cell.length_a   1.000
_cell.length_b   1.000
_cell.length_c   1.000
_cell.angle_alpha   90.00
_cell.angle_beta   90.00
_cell.angle_gamma   90.00
#
_symmetry.space_group_name_H-M   'P 1'
#
loop_
_entity.id
_entity.type
_entity.pdbx_description
1 polymer ?
#
loop_
_entity_poly.entity_id
_entity_poly.type
_entity_poly.pdbx_seq_one_letter_code
_entity_poly.pdbx_strand_id
1 'polypeptide(L)'
;MVDSSIDKYRGWVVIGACALLIGQCMSASPKTTVRAGINDLPSPIAAPDDWPWWRGPTGDNCAEPTQVPPQHWSDTKNVLWQVDLPGQGHATPCIYGDRLFVPAGDAAQQTLWMLCLSRASGQILWQTTIYQGKMPKIHGDNSHASAMPACDGQRIYFPYQTDQAVRMVALTLAGDIAWDESVSPYTSIQGFSASPSLYRSAVIVAISGKADNNLTALHRESGQRLWQTEVPADHESYASAIVAEVAGRSQAILVGPDKIRSYDPNTGRSLWECDGPAQCYVAVAVTDERMVYATGGYPKKAMLAIAAHGSGNVTDTHLAWKSDNKAGYVSSPLLHRGLLYAVNDRGLFRCYEAATGTVLWETQLKGGFYSSPVLVNDTLYVFNRTGKGFVMQAGRAYKPLAENTLSQGVSATPVICRSRIYLRTLKTLYCLANEPVQAGIPKMWSCSPTVARPRSPRSRPGK
;
A
#
# COMPACT_ATOMS: atom_id res chain seq x y z
N MET A 1 -59.23 60.97 3.00
CA MET A 1 -59.53 62.05 2.03
C MET A 1 -58.23 62.37 1.30
N VAL A 2 -58.08 61.86 0.08
CA VAL A 2 -57.98 62.63 -1.20
C VAL A 2 -56.69 63.46 -1.26
N ASP A 3 -55.84 63.50 -2.28
CA ASP A 3 -55.53 62.77 -3.53
C ASP A 3 -54.38 63.60 -4.18
N SER A 4 -53.69 63.03 -5.18
CA SER A 4 -52.97 63.71 -6.28
C SER A 4 -51.63 64.41 -5.94
N SER A 5 -50.65 64.60 -6.85
CA SER A 5 -50.26 64.05 -8.15
C SER A 5 -48.99 64.81 -8.62
N ILE A 6 -48.32 64.30 -9.67
CA ILE A 6 -47.55 65.01 -10.72
C ILE A 6 -46.01 65.22 -10.60
N ASP A 7 -45.36 64.66 -11.63
CA ASP A 7 -44.00 64.82 -12.14
C ASP A 7 -43.58 66.25 -12.54
N LYS A 8 -42.26 66.54 -12.56
CA LYS A 8 -41.55 66.98 -13.79
C LYS A 8 -40.02 67.12 -13.64
N TYR A 9 -39.35 66.65 -14.68
CA TYR A 9 -37.93 66.78 -15.06
C TYR A 9 -37.36 68.21 -15.06
N ARG A 10 -36.06 68.34 -14.75
CA ARG A 10 -35.08 69.17 -15.51
C ARG A 10 -33.65 68.90 -15.04
N GLY A 11 -32.76 68.55 -15.98
CA GLY A 11 -31.35 68.25 -15.74
C GLY A 11 -30.43 69.48 -15.80
N TRP A 12 -29.18 69.28 -15.38
CA TRP A 12 -28.02 70.13 -15.66
C TRP A 12 -26.75 69.27 -15.75
N VAL A 13 -25.90 69.60 -16.72
CA VAL A 13 -24.57 69.05 -17.01
C VAL A 13 -23.51 69.91 -16.33
N VAL A 14 -22.52 69.33 -15.64
CA VAL A 14 -21.16 69.92 -15.47
C VAL A 14 -20.08 68.83 -15.35
N ILE A 15 -19.27 68.75 -16.40
CA ILE A 15 -17.80 68.58 -16.54
C ILE A 15 -16.96 68.10 -15.33
N GLY A 16 -16.38 66.89 -15.46
CA GLY A 16 -14.93 66.60 -15.49
C GLY A 16 -14.04 66.80 -14.25
N ALA A 17 -13.53 65.69 -13.69
CA ALA A 17 -12.19 65.62 -13.07
C ALA A 17 -11.61 64.19 -13.14
N CYS A 18 -10.34 64.11 -13.54
CA CYS A 18 -9.58 62.89 -13.82
C CYS A 18 -9.20 62.10 -12.55
N ALA A 19 -9.33 60.77 -12.61
CA ALA A 19 -8.61 59.84 -11.73
C ALA A 19 -7.84 58.83 -12.59
N LEU A 20 -6.52 58.83 -12.45
CA LEU A 20 -5.61 57.85 -13.05
C LEU A 20 -5.89 56.45 -12.48
N LEU A 21 -6.36 55.53 -13.33
CA LEU A 21 -6.35 54.10 -13.08
C LEU A 21 -5.10 53.50 -13.71
N ILE A 22 -4.14 53.11 -12.87
CA ILE A 22 -3.04 52.22 -13.27
C ILE A 22 -3.64 50.82 -13.40
N GLY A 23 -4.03 50.46 -14.62
CA GLY A 23 -4.44 49.09 -14.95
C GLY A 23 -3.22 48.19 -14.98
N GLN A 24 -3.05 47.34 -13.94
CA GLN A 24 -2.19 46.17 -14.04
C GLN A 24 -2.87 45.16 -14.96
N CYS A 25 -2.40 45.09 -16.20
CA CYS A 25 -2.74 44.03 -17.13
C CYS A 25 -1.99 42.77 -16.68
N MET A 26 -2.57 42.01 -15.73
CA MET A 26 -2.15 40.64 -15.50
C MET A 26 -2.65 39.80 -16.68
N SER A 27 -1.76 39.53 -17.63
CA SER A 27 -1.98 38.51 -18.65
C SER A 27 -2.05 37.15 -17.95
N ALA A 28 -3.25 36.74 -17.55
CA ALA A 28 -3.51 35.36 -17.21
C ALA A 28 -3.34 34.54 -18.49
N SER A 29 -2.20 33.84 -18.61
CA SER A 29 -2.05 32.80 -19.62
C SER A 29 -3.23 31.84 -19.46
N PRO A 30 -4.01 31.57 -20.51
CA PRO A 30 -5.12 30.64 -20.40
C PRO A 30 -4.52 29.29 -20.02
N LYS A 31 -4.83 28.82 -18.80
CA LYS A 31 -4.60 27.42 -18.43
C LYS A 31 -5.41 26.62 -19.43
N THR A 32 -4.76 26.06 -20.44
CA THR A 32 -5.37 25.11 -21.34
C THR A 32 -5.77 23.92 -20.48
N THR A 33 -7.04 23.88 -20.07
CA THR A 33 -7.59 22.74 -19.35
C THR A 33 -7.67 21.60 -20.35
N VAL A 34 -6.54 20.93 -20.59
CA VAL A 34 -6.54 19.62 -21.25
C VAL A 34 -7.46 18.76 -20.40
N ARG A 35 -8.54 18.27 -21.01
CA ARG A 35 -9.50 17.41 -20.32
C ARG A 35 -8.77 16.11 -19.99
N ALA A 36 -8.35 15.96 -18.73
CA ALA A 36 -7.64 14.78 -18.28
C ALA A 36 -8.46 13.52 -18.57
N GLY A 37 -7.92 12.66 -19.41
CA GLY A 37 -8.49 11.38 -19.81
C GLY A 37 -7.87 10.24 -19.01
N ILE A 38 -8.65 9.18 -18.78
CA ILE A 38 -8.18 7.97 -18.11
C ILE A 38 -7.05 7.25 -18.90
N ASN A 39 -6.94 7.50 -20.21
CA ASN A 39 -6.00 6.86 -21.11
C ASN A 39 -4.79 7.72 -21.50
N ASP A 40 -4.67 8.92 -20.92
CA ASP A 40 -3.58 9.85 -21.25
C ASP A 40 -2.20 9.27 -20.87
N LEU A 41 -2.17 8.38 -19.88
CA LEU A 41 -0.97 7.73 -19.37
C LEU A 41 -1.15 6.21 -19.32
N PRO A 42 -0.08 5.43 -19.58
CA PRO A 42 -0.12 3.97 -19.43
C PRO A 42 -0.25 3.57 -17.96
N SER A 43 -0.75 2.35 -17.70
CA SER A 43 -0.65 1.79 -16.35
C SER A 43 0.82 1.69 -15.93
N PRO A 44 1.16 2.02 -14.67
CA PRO A 44 2.55 1.93 -14.23
C PRO A 44 2.98 0.47 -14.17
N ILE A 45 4.24 0.22 -14.53
CA ILE A 45 4.85 -1.10 -14.47
C ILE A 45 5.93 -1.05 -13.40
N ALA A 46 5.81 -1.93 -12.41
CA ALA A 46 6.83 -2.09 -11.39
C ALA A 46 8.00 -2.90 -11.95
N ALA A 47 9.24 -2.52 -11.61
CA ALA A 47 10.37 -3.40 -11.81
C ALA A 47 10.22 -4.64 -10.91
N PRO A 48 10.69 -5.84 -11.33
CA PRO A 48 10.59 -7.07 -10.53
C PRO A 48 11.24 -6.97 -9.13
N ASP A 49 12.16 -6.03 -8.96
CA ASP A 49 12.92 -5.80 -7.75
C ASP A 49 12.47 -4.57 -6.94
N ASP A 50 11.30 -4.03 -7.27
CA ASP A 50 10.62 -2.92 -6.58
C ASP A 50 9.31 -3.37 -5.92
N TRP A 51 8.81 -2.53 -5.00
CA TRP A 51 7.53 -2.72 -4.33
C TRP A 51 6.76 -1.38 -4.24
N PRO A 52 6.33 -0.85 -5.40
CA PRO A 52 5.94 0.55 -5.50
C PRO A 52 4.55 0.88 -4.95
N TRP A 53 3.69 -0.10 -4.68
CA TRP A 53 2.33 0.14 -4.17
C TRP A 53 1.88 -1.00 -3.27
N TRP A 54 0.72 -0.79 -2.64
CA TRP A 54 0.14 -1.76 -1.72
C TRP A 54 0.02 -3.14 -2.38
N ARG A 55 0.50 -4.15 -1.67
CA ARG A 55 0.58 -5.54 -2.13
C ARG A 55 1.55 -5.87 -3.27
N GLY A 56 2.46 -4.96 -3.57
CA GLY A 56 3.62 -5.26 -4.40
C GLY A 56 3.34 -5.18 -5.89
N PRO A 57 4.35 -5.50 -6.72
CA PRO A 57 4.35 -5.21 -8.15
C PRO A 57 3.15 -5.81 -8.90
N THR A 58 2.61 -6.91 -8.40
CA THR A 58 1.47 -7.66 -8.96
C THR A 58 0.17 -7.50 -8.17
N GLY A 59 0.17 -6.73 -7.07
CA GLY A 59 -1.02 -6.47 -6.24
C GLY A 59 -1.49 -7.67 -5.39
N ASP A 60 -0.72 -8.75 -5.32
CA ASP A 60 -1.10 -10.04 -4.74
C ASP A 60 -0.25 -10.47 -3.53
N ASN A 61 0.67 -9.61 -3.06
CA ASN A 61 1.68 -9.91 -2.03
C ASN A 61 2.72 -10.99 -2.44
N CYS A 62 2.93 -11.21 -3.73
CA CYS A 62 4.00 -12.06 -4.24
C CYS A 62 5.22 -11.22 -4.63
N ALA A 63 6.39 -11.59 -4.10
CA ALA A 63 7.68 -11.09 -4.58
C ALA A 63 8.16 -11.89 -5.79
N GLU A 64 9.18 -11.37 -6.47
CA GLU A 64 9.81 -12.09 -7.58
C GLU A 64 10.36 -13.47 -7.10
N PRO A 65 10.01 -14.59 -7.77
CA PRO A 65 10.29 -15.94 -7.27
C PRO A 65 11.76 -16.36 -7.16
N THR A 66 12.71 -15.71 -7.84
CA THR A 66 14.14 -16.03 -7.76
C THR A 66 14.83 -15.40 -6.55
N GLN A 67 14.15 -14.51 -5.83
CA GLN A 67 14.70 -13.88 -4.63
C GLN A 67 14.84 -14.88 -3.47
N VAL A 68 15.88 -14.67 -2.65
CA VAL A 68 16.24 -15.53 -1.52
C VAL A 68 16.45 -14.68 -0.25
N PRO A 69 15.38 -14.13 0.35
CA PRO A 69 15.48 -13.40 1.61
C PRO A 69 15.84 -14.31 2.80
N PRO A 70 16.30 -13.75 3.93
CA PRO A 70 16.64 -14.55 5.10
C PRO A 70 15.41 -15.27 5.67
N GLN A 71 15.60 -16.51 6.12
CA GLN A 71 14.59 -17.26 6.87
C GLN A 71 14.78 -17.15 8.39
N HIS A 72 15.97 -16.76 8.84
CA HIS A 72 16.30 -16.57 10.26
C HIS A 72 16.73 -15.13 10.52
N TRP A 73 16.27 -14.51 11.60
CA TRP A 73 16.67 -13.17 12.00
C TRP A 73 16.37 -12.93 13.49
N SER A 74 16.94 -11.86 14.03
CA SER A 74 16.61 -11.29 15.33
C SER A 74 16.81 -9.78 15.28
N ASP A 75 16.76 -9.10 16.43
CA ASP A 75 17.12 -7.67 16.52
C ASP A 75 18.58 -7.39 16.10
N THR A 76 19.43 -8.42 16.02
CA THR A 76 20.87 -8.28 15.70
C THR A 76 21.35 -9.21 14.60
N LYS A 77 20.67 -10.34 14.34
CA LYS A 77 21.04 -11.32 13.33
C LYS A 77 20.36 -11.02 12.00
N ASN A 78 21.13 -11.08 10.90
CA ASN A 78 20.64 -10.83 9.54
C ASN A 78 19.99 -9.44 9.40
N VAL A 79 20.46 -8.46 10.17
CA VAL A 79 20.08 -7.05 10.06
C VAL A 79 21.14 -6.34 9.23
N LEU A 80 20.81 -5.96 8.00
CA LEU A 80 21.70 -5.18 7.14
C LEU A 80 21.80 -3.74 7.64
N TRP A 81 20.67 -3.16 8.00
CA TRP A 81 20.57 -1.89 8.70
C TRP A 81 19.21 -1.79 9.40
N GLN A 82 19.14 -0.91 10.39
CA GLN A 82 17.91 -0.45 11.02
C GLN A 82 17.99 1.05 11.26
N VAL A 83 16.87 1.75 11.22
CA VAL A 83 16.81 3.20 11.45
C VAL A 83 15.57 3.56 12.25
N ASP A 84 15.76 4.41 13.26
CA ASP A 84 14.65 5.05 13.97
C ASP A 84 14.04 6.15 13.10
N LEU A 85 12.72 6.13 12.96
CA LEU A 85 11.96 7.07 12.16
C LEU A 85 11.51 8.27 13.02
N PRO A 86 11.49 9.49 12.45
CA PRO A 86 10.83 10.61 13.10
C PRO A 86 9.31 10.36 13.13
N GLY A 87 8.75 10.18 14.32
CA GLY A 87 7.33 9.88 14.50
C GLY A 87 6.99 8.39 14.41
N GLN A 88 5.71 8.11 14.15
CA GLN A 88 5.14 6.77 14.22
C GLN A 88 4.32 6.43 12.96
N GLY A 89 4.12 5.14 12.70
CA GLY A 89 3.17 4.71 11.67
C GLY A 89 3.09 3.21 11.47
N HIS A 90 2.10 2.80 10.67
CA HIS A 90 1.85 1.40 10.32
C HIS A 90 2.04 1.09 8.84
N ALA A 91 2.20 2.12 8.01
CA ALA A 91 2.34 1.95 6.56
C ALA A 91 3.51 1.04 6.22
N THR A 92 3.21 0.07 5.36
CA THR A 92 4.22 -0.72 4.68
C THR A 92 5.07 0.20 3.81
N PRO A 93 6.41 0.04 3.77
CA PRO A 93 7.28 0.94 3.01
C PRO A 93 7.03 0.77 1.50
N CYS A 94 6.89 1.88 0.78
CA CYS A 94 6.91 1.90 -0.68
C CYS A 94 8.37 1.90 -1.15
N ILE A 95 8.72 1.00 -2.08
CA ILE A 95 10.09 0.85 -2.56
C ILE A 95 10.12 1.01 -4.07
N TYR A 96 10.90 1.97 -4.55
CA TYR A 96 11.12 2.21 -5.97
C TYR A 96 12.59 2.56 -6.24
N GLY A 97 13.24 1.77 -7.09
CA GLY A 97 14.68 1.82 -7.32
C GLY A 97 15.48 1.74 -6.02
N ASP A 98 16.28 2.78 -5.75
CA ASP A 98 17.14 2.86 -4.57
C ASP A 98 16.54 3.68 -3.42
N ARG A 99 15.23 3.93 -3.44
CA ARG A 99 14.52 4.77 -2.46
C ARG A 99 13.38 4.02 -1.77
N LEU A 100 13.18 4.34 -0.50
CA LEU A 100 12.01 3.94 0.28
C LEU A 100 11.20 5.19 0.64
N PHE A 101 9.89 5.16 0.40
CA PHE A 101 8.97 6.21 0.80
C PHE A 101 8.10 5.73 1.97
N VAL A 102 8.20 6.42 3.09
CA VAL A 102 7.59 6.01 4.37
C VAL A 102 6.90 7.20 5.02
N PRO A 103 5.56 7.19 5.17
CA PRO A 103 4.88 8.25 5.90
C PRO A 103 5.12 8.09 7.41
N ALA A 104 5.19 9.19 8.16
CA ALA A 104 5.32 9.14 9.61
C ALA A 104 4.60 10.32 10.27
N GLY A 105 3.83 10.03 11.32
CA GLY A 105 3.05 11.03 12.05
C GLY A 105 3.55 11.23 13.47
N ASP A 106 3.50 12.47 13.93
CA ASP A 106 3.73 12.85 15.32
C ASP A 106 2.51 13.61 15.85
N ALA A 107 1.74 12.95 16.71
CA ALA A 107 0.54 13.54 17.30
C ALA A 107 0.86 14.64 18.33
N ALA A 108 2.04 14.63 18.95
CA ALA A 108 2.43 15.71 19.87
C ALA A 108 2.79 16.99 19.09
N GLN A 109 3.51 16.82 17.97
CA GLN A 109 3.82 17.92 17.06
C GLN A 109 2.67 18.29 16.13
N GLN A 110 1.64 17.45 16.05
CA GLN A 110 0.50 17.64 15.15
C GLN A 110 0.96 17.69 13.67
N THR A 111 1.92 16.82 13.32
CA THR A 111 2.61 16.80 12.02
C THR A 111 2.56 15.43 11.36
N LEU A 112 2.39 15.40 10.04
CA LEU A 112 2.53 14.21 9.19
C LEU A 112 3.59 14.50 8.13
N TRP A 113 4.56 13.60 8.02
CA TRP A 113 5.64 13.67 7.03
C TRP A 113 5.54 12.55 6.01
N MET A 114 6.11 12.80 4.83
CA MET A 114 6.62 11.79 3.93
C MET A 114 8.14 11.77 4.07
N LEU A 115 8.71 10.60 4.33
CA LEU A 115 10.15 10.39 4.41
C LEU A 115 10.63 9.67 3.15
N CYS A 116 11.78 10.07 2.63
CA CYS A 116 12.54 9.25 1.69
C CYS A 116 13.80 8.75 2.34
N LEU A 117 14.04 7.45 2.26
CA LEU A 117 15.23 6.81 2.79
C LEU A 117 16.02 6.13 1.67
N SER A 118 17.33 6.08 1.83
CA SER A 118 18.23 5.28 1.00
C SER A 118 17.95 3.79 1.22
N ARG A 119 17.73 3.05 0.15
CA ARG A 119 17.58 1.59 0.19
C ARG A 119 18.83 0.86 0.64
N ALA A 120 20.00 1.45 0.38
CA ALA A 120 21.28 0.85 0.69
C ALA A 120 21.61 0.95 2.19
N SER A 121 21.28 2.07 2.84
CA SER A 121 21.74 2.39 4.20
C SER A 121 20.64 2.67 5.21
N GLY A 122 19.39 2.87 4.78
CA GLY A 122 18.32 3.37 5.65
C GLY A 122 18.46 4.85 6.00
N GLN A 123 19.44 5.57 5.45
CA GLN A 123 19.62 7.00 5.72
C GLN A 123 18.43 7.80 5.19
N ILE A 124 17.85 8.68 6.00
CA ILE A 124 16.85 9.65 5.56
C ILE A 124 17.52 10.64 4.61
N LEU A 125 17.05 10.68 3.35
CA LEU A 125 17.54 11.56 2.29
C LEU A 125 16.80 12.89 2.28
N TRP A 126 15.48 12.86 2.52
CA TRP A 126 14.64 14.04 2.68
C TRP A 126 13.41 13.72 3.52
N GLN A 127 12.79 14.78 4.05
CA GLN A 127 11.57 14.75 4.83
C GLN A 127 10.68 15.92 4.40
N THR A 128 9.48 15.62 3.90
CA THR A 128 8.51 16.63 3.47
C THR A 128 7.33 16.64 4.42
N THR A 129 6.99 17.81 4.98
CA THR A 129 5.76 17.98 5.77
C THR A 129 4.54 17.95 4.85
N ILE A 130 3.71 16.92 5.00
CA ILE A 130 2.46 16.74 4.25
C ILE A 130 1.31 17.48 4.92
N TYR A 131 1.27 17.44 6.26
CA TYR A 131 0.24 18.13 7.02
C TYR A 131 0.80 18.61 8.35
N GLN A 132 0.44 19.84 8.71
CA GLN A 132 0.71 20.44 10.01
C GLN A 132 -0.57 21.12 10.46
N GLY A 133 -1.18 20.63 11.53
CA GLY A 133 -2.48 21.10 11.96
C GLY A 133 -3.18 20.09 12.85
N LYS A 134 -4.41 20.41 13.26
CA LYS A 134 -5.18 19.58 14.18
C LYS A 134 -5.32 18.15 13.64
N MET A 135 -4.63 17.21 14.26
CA MET A 135 -4.72 15.80 13.91
C MET A 135 -6.08 15.24 14.33
N PRO A 136 -6.74 14.44 13.48
CA PRO A 136 -8.01 13.84 13.83
C PRO A 136 -7.83 12.85 14.99
N LYS A 137 -8.88 12.65 15.79
CA LYS A 137 -8.86 11.56 16.77
C LYS A 137 -8.99 10.22 16.02
N ILE A 138 -8.13 9.26 16.34
CA ILE A 138 -8.11 7.92 15.76
C ILE A 138 -8.15 6.85 16.86
N HIS A 139 -8.43 5.61 16.50
CA HIS A 139 -8.35 4.48 17.43
C HIS A 139 -6.89 4.11 17.72
N GLY A 140 -6.63 3.54 18.90
CA GLY A 140 -5.26 3.22 19.35
C GLY A 140 -4.55 2.12 18.58
N ASP A 141 -5.28 1.36 17.77
CA ASP A 141 -4.73 0.37 16.83
C ASP A 141 -4.43 0.96 15.45
N ASN A 142 -4.64 2.26 15.25
CA ASN A 142 -4.38 2.95 14.00
C ASN A 142 -3.28 4.03 14.18
N SER A 143 -2.79 4.56 13.06
CA SER A 143 -1.84 5.67 13.01
C SER A 143 -2.23 6.66 11.91
N HIS A 144 -1.79 7.91 12.01
CA HIS A 144 -1.96 8.90 10.92
C HIS A 144 -1.17 8.56 9.65
N ALA A 145 -0.29 7.56 9.73
CA ALA A 145 0.58 7.09 8.67
C ALA A 145 0.35 5.58 8.42
N SER A 146 -0.92 5.16 8.30
CA SER A 146 -1.29 3.76 8.06
C SER A 146 -1.41 3.39 6.59
N ALA A 147 -1.85 4.32 5.73
CA ALA A 147 -1.91 4.07 4.30
C ALA A 147 -0.50 3.96 3.71
N MET A 148 -0.25 2.92 2.91
CA MET A 148 0.98 2.81 2.12
C MET A 148 0.89 3.76 0.93
N PRO A 149 1.89 4.62 0.67
CA PRO A 149 1.93 5.43 -0.54
C PRO A 149 2.17 4.54 -1.78
N ALA A 150 1.79 5.03 -2.95
CA ALA A 150 2.10 4.40 -4.23
C ALA A 150 3.11 5.25 -5.03
N CYS A 151 3.95 4.63 -5.84
CA CYS A 151 4.91 5.31 -6.71
C CYS A 151 4.80 4.79 -8.14
N ASP A 152 4.71 5.66 -9.13
CA ASP A 152 4.72 5.25 -10.55
C ASP A 152 6.08 5.43 -11.23
N GLY A 153 7.10 5.80 -10.44
CA GLY A 153 8.44 6.10 -10.92
C GLY A 153 8.68 7.55 -11.34
N GLN A 154 7.64 8.37 -11.33
CA GLN A 154 7.75 9.82 -11.50
C GLN A 154 7.28 10.55 -10.24
N ARG A 155 6.22 10.03 -9.61
CA ARG A 155 5.56 10.65 -8.46
C ARG A 155 5.17 9.65 -7.40
N ILE A 156 5.06 10.16 -6.18
CA ILE A 156 4.62 9.45 -4.99
C ILE A 156 3.22 9.95 -4.64
N TYR A 157 2.26 9.05 -4.53
CA TYR A 157 0.87 9.32 -4.21
C TYR A 157 0.55 8.86 -2.80
N PHE A 158 0.09 9.78 -1.96
CA PHE A 158 -0.20 9.47 -0.57
C PHE A 158 -1.54 10.04 -0.14
N PRO A 159 -2.53 9.19 0.18
CA PRO A 159 -3.76 9.63 0.80
C PRO A 159 -3.54 9.85 2.29
N TYR A 160 -4.03 10.97 2.81
CA TYR A 160 -3.92 11.32 4.21
C TYR A 160 -5.19 11.97 4.74
N GLN A 161 -5.40 11.86 6.05
CA GLN A 161 -6.58 12.39 6.73
C GLN A 161 -6.22 13.69 7.48
N THR A 162 -7.02 14.73 7.28
CA THR A 162 -7.06 15.93 8.12
C THR A 162 -8.22 15.85 9.12
N ASP A 163 -8.44 16.88 9.94
CA ASP A 163 -9.62 16.94 10.80
C ASP A 163 -10.96 17.06 10.05
N GLN A 164 -10.94 17.34 8.75
CA GLN A 164 -12.15 17.60 7.95
C GLN A 164 -12.34 16.63 6.77
N ALA A 165 -11.25 16.13 6.17
CA ALA A 165 -11.31 15.44 4.89
C ALA A 165 -10.19 14.40 4.76
N VAL A 166 -10.40 13.45 3.84
CA VAL A 166 -9.29 12.75 3.22
C VAL A 166 -8.82 13.57 2.01
N ARG A 167 -7.50 13.72 1.91
CA ARG A 167 -6.80 14.39 0.83
C ARG A 167 -5.86 13.40 0.13
N MET A 168 -5.48 13.71 -1.10
CA MET A 168 -4.45 12.99 -1.85
C MET A 168 -3.37 14.00 -2.20
N VAL A 169 -2.12 13.71 -1.82
CA VAL A 169 -0.96 14.48 -2.25
C VAL A 169 -0.16 13.68 -3.26
N ALA A 170 0.35 14.35 -4.28
CA ALA A 170 1.41 13.82 -5.14
C ALA A 170 2.71 14.59 -4.92
N LEU A 171 3.79 13.87 -4.72
CA LEU A 171 5.14 14.42 -4.61
C LEU A 171 6.00 13.99 -5.79
N THR A 172 6.97 14.81 -6.17
CA THR A 172 8.10 14.37 -7.01
C THR A 172 8.98 13.40 -6.23
N LEU A 173 9.85 12.63 -6.91
CA LEU A 173 10.84 11.78 -6.25
C LEU A 173 11.87 12.57 -5.39
N ALA A 174 11.97 13.89 -5.63
CA ALA A 174 12.79 14.80 -4.84
C ALA A 174 12.11 15.29 -3.56
N GLY A 175 10.81 15.02 -3.39
CA GLY A 175 10.05 15.40 -2.19
C GLY A 175 9.26 16.70 -2.35
N ASP A 176 9.20 17.29 -3.54
CA ASP A 176 8.40 18.49 -3.78
C ASP A 176 6.93 18.14 -3.98
N ILE A 177 6.01 18.90 -3.38
CA ILE A 177 4.57 18.73 -3.61
C ILE A 177 4.24 19.20 -5.03
N ALA A 178 3.77 18.27 -5.86
CA ALA A 178 3.38 18.54 -7.23
C ALA A 178 1.89 18.93 -7.32
N TRP A 179 1.03 18.32 -6.50
CA TRP A 179 -0.35 18.74 -6.27
C TRP A 179 -0.87 18.14 -4.95
N ASP A 180 -1.90 18.74 -4.36
CA ASP A 180 -2.56 18.25 -3.15
C ASP A 180 -4.05 18.59 -3.23
N GLU A 181 -4.89 17.56 -3.32
CA GLU A 181 -6.32 17.68 -3.63
C GLU A 181 -7.20 17.10 -2.53
N SER A 182 -8.30 17.79 -2.24
CA SER A 182 -9.34 17.27 -1.35
C SER A 182 -10.15 16.19 -2.06
N VAL A 183 -10.20 14.98 -1.48
CA VAL A 183 -10.92 13.85 -2.08
C VAL A 183 -12.37 13.86 -1.63
N SER A 184 -12.60 13.84 -0.32
CA SER A 184 -13.94 13.74 0.26
C SER A 184 -13.91 14.14 1.75
N PRO A 185 -14.99 14.76 2.28
CA PRO A 185 -15.16 14.96 3.72
C PRO A 185 -15.05 13.63 4.47
N TYR A 186 -14.38 13.63 5.62
CA TYR A 186 -14.10 12.37 6.30
C TYR A 186 -14.07 12.52 7.81
N THR A 187 -14.84 11.65 8.46
CA THR A 187 -14.75 11.39 9.89
C THR A 187 -14.89 9.89 10.13
N SER A 188 -14.17 9.35 11.12
CA SER A 188 -14.20 7.93 11.46
C SER A 188 -13.87 7.73 12.93
N ILE A 189 -14.36 6.65 13.54
CA ILE A 189 -13.90 6.26 14.88
C ILE A 189 -12.53 5.59 14.86
N GLN A 190 -12.17 4.91 13.76
CA GLN A 190 -10.90 4.21 13.64
C GLN A 190 -9.82 5.10 13.02
N GLY A 191 -10.21 6.00 12.12
CA GLY A 191 -9.30 6.79 11.31
C GLY A 191 -9.02 6.14 9.96
N PHE A 192 -8.38 6.89 9.07
CA PHE A 192 -8.14 6.49 7.69
C PHE A 192 -6.96 5.51 7.55
N SER A 193 -7.06 4.57 6.58
CA SER A 193 -5.98 3.60 6.29
C SER A 193 -5.93 3.09 4.84
N ALA A 194 -6.89 3.47 3.99
CA ALA A 194 -6.94 2.97 2.62
C ALA A 194 -5.74 3.47 1.79
N SER A 195 -5.00 2.53 1.20
CA SER A 195 -3.89 2.79 0.30
C SER A 195 -4.41 3.01 -1.13
N PRO A 196 -3.72 3.83 -1.95
CA PRO A 196 -4.16 4.09 -3.31
C PRO A 196 -3.77 2.96 -4.25
N SER A 197 -4.61 2.72 -5.26
CA SER A 197 -4.31 1.87 -6.42
C SER A 197 -3.99 2.75 -7.64
N LEU A 198 -3.04 2.32 -8.46
CA LEU A 198 -2.70 3.01 -9.70
C LEU A 198 -3.24 2.24 -10.90
N TYR A 199 -3.90 2.93 -11.83
CA TYR A 199 -4.44 2.32 -13.04
C TYR A 199 -4.50 3.37 -14.16
N ARG A 200 -3.75 3.15 -15.25
CA ARG A 200 -3.59 4.13 -16.34
C ARG A 200 -3.35 5.53 -15.78
N SER A 201 -4.06 6.55 -16.21
CA SER A 201 -3.93 7.91 -15.65
C SER A 201 -4.47 8.08 -14.23
N ALA A 202 -5.14 7.09 -13.64
CA ALA A 202 -5.79 7.24 -12.34
C ALA A 202 -4.92 6.82 -11.16
N VAL A 203 -4.99 7.62 -10.10
CA VAL A 203 -4.81 7.18 -8.71
C VAL A 203 -6.19 7.04 -8.07
N ILE A 204 -6.53 5.82 -7.66
CA ILE A 204 -7.84 5.42 -7.14
C ILE A 204 -7.74 5.24 -5.63
N VAL A 205 -8.64 5.85 -4.87
CA VAL A 205 -8.70 5.70 -3.41
C VAL A 205 -10.14 5.44 -2.96
N ALA A 206 -10.28 4.51 -2.01
CA ALA A 206 -11.54 4.22 -1.35
C ALA A 206 -11.71 5.13 -0.13
N ILE A 207 -12.88 5.73 -0.02
CA ILE A 207 -13.33 6.50 1.13
C ILE A 207 -14.46 5.71 1.76
N SER A 208 -14.28 5.32 3.03
CA SER A 208 -15.38 4.79 3.81
C SER A 208 -15.28 5.28 5.25
N GLY A 209 -16.22 6.15 5.61
CA GLY A 209 -16.28 6.83 6.89
C GLY A 209 -17.71 7.24 7.18
N LYS A 210 -17.91 7.98 8.28
CA LYS A 210 -19.25 8.41 8.71
C LYS A 210 -19.82 9.56 7.88
N ALA A 211 -18.93 10.39 7.32
CA ALA A 211 -19.33 11.56 6.56
C ALA A 211 -19.66 11.22 5.09
N ASP A 212 -18.99 10.23 4.52
CA ASP A 212 -19.08 9.89 3.10
C ASP A 212 -18.54 8.47 2.87
N ASN A 213 -19.06 7.80 1.84
CA ASN A 213 -18.61 6.51 1.33
C ASN A 213 -18.54 6.58 -0.20
N ASN A 214 -17.34 6.54 -0.78
CA ASN A 214 -17.15 6.63 -2.23
C ASN A 214 -15.85 5.96 -2.68
N LEU A 215 -15.76 5.70 -3.98
CA LEU A 215 -14.54 5.39 -4.69
C LEU A 215 -14.22 6.58 -5.61
N THR A 216 -13.01 7.12 -5.52
CA THR A 216 -12.61 8.30 -6.29
C THR A 216 -11.34 8.02 -7.09
N ALA A 217 -11.32 8.44 -8.36
CA ALA A 217 -10.14 8.49 -9.19
C ALA A 217 -9.70 9.93 -9.49
N LEU A 218 -8.43 10.21 -9.24
CA LEU A 218 -7.78 11.46 -9.63
C LEU A 218 -6.74 11.20 -10.72
N HIS A 219 -6.51 12.17 -11.60
CA HIS A 219 -5.47 12.10 -12.60
C HIS A 219 -4.09 12.23 -11.95
N ARG A 220 -3.21 11.26 -12.22
CA ARG A 220 -1.87 11.12 -11.61
C ARG A 220 -0.97 12.35 -11.76
N GLU A 221 -1.03 13.06 -12.87
CA GLU A 221 -0.16 14.23 -13.08
C GLU A 221 -0.74 15.54 -12.55
N SER A 222 -2.06 15.68 -12.57
CA SER A 222 -2.72 16.98 -12.35
C SER A 222 -3.58 17.04 -11.09
N GLY A 223 -3.90 15.91 -10.46
CA GLY A 223 -4.84 15.83 -9.33
C GLY A 223 -6.31 15.98 -9.74
N GLN A 224 -6.62 16.27 -11.01
CA GLN A 224 -7.99 16.47 -11.46
C GLN A 224 -8.83 15.20 -11.26
N ARG A 225 -10.01 15.34 -10.65
CA ARG A 225 -10.96 14.23 -10.50
C ARG A 225 -11.42 13.73 -11.87
N LEU A 226 -11.17 12.44 -12.15
CA LEU A 226 -11.60 11.75 -13.36
C LEU A 226 -13.02 11.23 -13.20
N TRP A 227 -13.29 10.59 -12.07
CA TRP A 227 -14.62 10.12 -11.68
C TRP A 227 -14.69 9.95 -10.17
N GLN A 228 -15.92 9.91 -9.65
CA GLN A 228 -16.23 9.56 -8.27
C GLN A 228 -17.56 8.81 -8.27
N THR A 229 -17.63 7.76 -7.48
CA THR A 229 -18.80 6.89 -7.39
C THR A 229 -19.12 6.63 -5.95
N GLU A 230 -20.37 6.86 -5.57
CA GLU A 230 -20.88 6.54 -4.24
C GLU A 230 -20.80 5.04 -3.98
N VAL A 231 -20.47 4.67 -2.74
CA VAL A 231 -20.48 3.30 -2.23
C VAL A 231 -21.56 3.23 -1.15
N PRO A 232 -22.82 2.87 -1.50
CA PRO A 232 -23.92 2.95 -0.55
C PRO A 232 -23.72 2.03 0.65
N ALA A 233 -23.68 2.60 1.85
CA ALA A 233 -23.67 1.89 3.12
C ALA A 233 -23.89 2.83 4.32
N ASP A 234 -24.39 2.24 5.40
CA ASP A 234 -24.57 2.90 6.71
C ASP A 234 -23.36 2.70 7.64
N HIS A 235 -22.40 1.89 7.23
CA HIS A 235 -21.24 1.49 8.03
C HIS A 235 -19.93 1.98 7.42
N GLU A 236 -18.93 2.22 8.27
CA GLU A 236 -17.56 2.51 7.86
C GLU A 236 -16.74 1.22 7.70
N SER A 237 -15.83 1.25 6.72
CA SER A 237 -14.90 0.18 6.36
C SER A 237 -13.53 0.79 6.06
N TYR A 238 -12.49 -0.04 6.04
CA TYR A 238 -11.10 0.43 6.03
C TYR A 238 -10.24 -0.20 4.94
N ALA A 239 -10.85 -1.06 4.11
CA ALA A 239 -10.17 -1.74 3.03
C ALA A 239 -9.74 -0.77 1.92
N SER A 240 -8.58 -1.07 1.33
CA SER A 240 -8.16 -0.44 0.07
C SER A 240 -8.88 -1.10 -1.11
N ALA A 241 -9.18 -0.34 -2.17
CA ALA A 241 -9.60 -0.93 -3.43
C ALA A 241 -8.39 -1.47 -4.18
N ILE A 242 -8.50 -2.66 -4.78
CA ILE A 242 -7.50 -3.21 -5.69
C ILE A 242 -7.97 -3.06 -7.14
N VAL A 243 -7.05 -2.98 -8.09
CA VAL A 243 -7.38 -3.07 -9.52
C VAL A 243 -6.71 -4.33 -10.09
N ALA A 244 -7.51 -5.22 -10.68
CA ALA A 244 -7.03 -6.49 -11.21
C ALA A 244 -7.70 -6.83 -12.56
N GLU A 245 -6.98 -7.54 -13.41
CA GLU A 245 -7.56 -8.22 -14.58
C GLU A 245 -8.17 -9.54 -14.12
N VAL A 246 -9.50 -9.65 -14.18
CA VAL A 246 -10.23 -10.82 -13.71
C VAL A 246 -11.49 -11.02 -14.54
N ALA A 247 -11.75 -12.27 -14.91
CA ALA A 247 -12.79 -12.67 -15.86
C ALA A 247 -12.69 -11.91 -17.20
N GLY A 248 -11.47 -11.67 -17.68
CA GLY A 248 -11.19 -11.05 -18.98
C GLY A 248 -11.45 -9.53 -19.05
N ARG A 249 -11.53 -8.84 -17.91
CA ARG A 249 -11.67 -7.38 -17.85
C ARG A 249 -10.97 -6.78 -16.63
N SER A 250 -10.56 -5.51 -16.73
CA SER A 250 -10.08 -4.73 -15.59
C SER A 250 -11.22 -4.44 -14.62
N GLN A 251 -11.02 -4.70 -13.34
CA GLN A 251 -12.00 -4.49 -12.28
C GLN A 251 -11.35 -3.82 -11.08
N ALA A 252 -11.94 -2.72 -10.61
CA ALA A 252 -11.63 -2.15 -9.30
C ALA A 252 -12.51 -2.84 -8.25
N ILE A 253 -11.90 -3.66 -7.39
CA ILE A 253 -12.60 -4.47 -6.40
C ILE A 253 -12.45 -3.83 -5.02
N LEU A 254 -13.58 -3.65 -4.34
CA LEU A 254 -13.65 -3.10 -2.99
C LEU A 254 -14.38 -4.08 -2.06
N VAL A 255 -13.78 -4.35 -0.90
CA VAL A 255 -14.35 -5.19 0.14
C VAL A 255 -14.92 -4.31 1.25
N GLY A 256 -16.22 -4.40 1.46
CA GLY A 256 -16.94 -3.58 2.41
C GLY A 256 -17.19 -2.15 1.92
N PRO A 257 -17.91 -1.37 2.72
CA PRO A 257 -18.82 -1.83 3.79
C PRO A 257 -19.94 -2.72 3.25
N ASP A 258 -20.43 -3.65 4.08
CA ASP A 258 -21.54 -4.60 3.85
C ASP A 258 -21.39 -5.62 2.70
N LYS A 259 -20.79 -5.23 1.57
CA LYS A 259 -20.73 -6.00 0.32
C LYS A 259 -19.32 -6.06 -0.25
N ILE A 260 -19.09 -7.04 -1.12
CA ILE A 260 -17.94 -7.06 -2.03
C ILE A 260 -18.44 -6.48 -3.35
N ARG A 261 -17.79 -5.44 -3.84
CA ARG A 261 -18.21 -4.71 -5.04
C ARG A 261 -17.10 -4.67 -6.07
N SER A 262 -17.49 -4.63 -7.33
CA SER A 262 -16.60 -4.41 -8.46
C SER A 262 -17.07 -3.23 -9.29
N TYR A 263 -16.12 -2.43 -9.76
CA TYR A 263 -16.33 -1.24 -10.56
C TYR A 263 -15.45 -1.29 -11.81
N ASP A 264 -15.89 -0.67 -12.89
CA ASP A 264 -15.06 -0.40 -14.05
C ASP A 264 -14.04 0.70 -13.67
N PRO A 265 -12.72 0.41 -13.60
CA PRO A 265 -11.73 1.40 -13.20
C PRO A 265 -11.61 2.56 -14.20
N ASN A 266 -12.16 2.42 -15.41
CA ASN A 266 -12.15 3.48 -16.41
C ASN A 266 -13.20 4.57 -16.16
N THR A 267 -14.33 4.18 -15.55
CA THR A 267 -15.52 5.04 -15.46
C THR A 267 -16.08 5.19 -14.04
N GLY A 268 -15.65 4.34 -13.10
CA GLY A 268 -16.21 4.21 -11.76
C GLY A 268 -17.55 3.47 -11.72
N ARG A 269 -18.11 3.03 -12.86
CA ARG A 269 -19.43 2.39 -12.88
C ARG A 269 -19.40 1.03 -12.18
N SER A 270 -20.40 0.77 -11.33
CA SER A 270 -20.59 -0.54 -10.72
C SER A 270 -20.78 -1.61 -11.79
N LEU A 271 -20.01 -2.70 -11.67
CA LEU A 271 -20.11 -3.89 -12.51
C LEU A 271 -21.00 -4.92 -11.83
N TRP A 272 -20.68 -5.27 -10.58
CA TRP A 272 -21.45 -6.20 -9.77
C TRP A 272 -21.22 -5.98 -8.28
N GLU A 273 -22.13 -6.50 -7.48
CA GLU A 273 -22.02 -6.57 -6.02
C GLU A 273 -22.48 -7.91 -5.48
N CYS A 274 -21.84 -8.38 -4.41
CA CYS A 274 -22.19 -9.58 -3.66
C CYS A 274 -22.30 -9.22 -2.19
N ASP A 275 -23.38 -9.63 -1.53
CA ASP A 275 -23.57 -9.38 -0.11
C ASP A 275 -22.47 -10.10 0.69
N GLY A 276 -21.79 -9.34 1.54
CA GLY A 276 -20.75 -9.84 2.40
C GLY A 276 -21.32 -10.33 3.73
N PRO A 277 -20.60 -11.17 4.50
CA PRO A 277 -21.11 -11.63 5.78
C PRO A 277 -21.20 -10.50 6.83
N ALA A 278 -20.41 -9.45 6.69
CA ALA A 278 -20.11 -8.46 7.72
C ALA A 278 -20.42 -7.03 7.28
N GLN A 279 -20.41 -6.11 8.24
CA GLN A 279 -20.66 -4.67 8.02
C GLN A 279 -19.37 -3.93 7.69
N CYS A 280 -18.30 -4.22 8.45
CA CYS A 280 -17.03 -3.51 8.38
C CYS A 280 -15.91 -4.49 7.97
N TYR A 281 -15.03 -4.05 7.07
CA TYR A 281 -13.91 -4.83 6.55
C TYR A 281 -12.63 -4.01 6.58
N VAL A 282 -11.51 -4.71 6.76
CA VAL A 282 -10.17 -4.09 6.76
C VAL A 282 -9.29 -4.74 5.70
N ALA A 283 -9.38 -6.07 5.59
CA ALA A 283 -8.70 -6.83 4.56
C ALA A 283 -9.20 -6.51 3.14
N VAL A 284 -8.32 -6.71 2.16
CA VAL A 284 -8.65 -6.59 0.74
C VAL A 284 -8.86 -7.96 0.10
N ALA A 285 -9.48 -7.99 -1.08
CA ALA A 285 -9.65 -9.20 -1.85
C ALA A 285 -8.34 -9.68 -2.49
N VAL A 286 -8.33 -10.95 -2.92
CA VAL A 286 -7.35 -11.51 -3.87
C VAL A 286 -8.08 -12.15 -5.04
N THR A 287 -7.43 -12.27 -6.19
CA THR A 287 -8.07 -12.76 -7.41
C THR A 287 -7.21 -13.81 -8.10
N ASP A 288 -7.85 -14.74 -8.80
CA ASP A 288 -7.23 -15.43 -9.95
C ASP A 288 -7.83 -14.89 -11.25
N GLU A 289 -7.68 -15.63 -12.35
CA GLU A 289 -8.22 -15.26 -13.66
C GLU A 289 -9.76 -15.17 -13.70
N ARG A 290 -10.49 -15.76 -12.74
CA ARG A 290 -11.95 -15.94 -12.79
C ARG A 290 -12.67 -15.50 -11.52
N MET A 291 -12.02 -15.61 -10.38
CA MET A 291 -12.62 -15.54 -9.06
C MET A 291 -12.09 -14.35 -8.26
N VAL A 292 -12.96 -13.77 -7.45
CA VAL A 292 -12.62 -12.86 -6.36
C VAL A 292 -12.79 -13.59 -5.04
N TYR A 293 -11.76 -13.53 -4.19
CA TYR A 293 -11.75 -14.10 -2.86
C TYR A 293 -11.64 -12.99 -1.82
N ALA A 294 -12.58 -12.94 -0.88
CA ALA A 294 -12.62 -11.92 0.16
C ALA A 294 -12.78 -12.56 1.53
N THR A 295 -11.93 -12.18 2.49
CA THR A 295 -12.06 -12.64 3.88
C THR A 295 -13.18 -11.91 4.61
N GLY A 296 -13.50 -12.39 5.81
CA GLY A 296 -14.57 -11.88 6.64
C GLY A 296 -14.34 -10.47 7.20
N GLY A 297 -15.32 -10.01 7.97
CA GLY A 297 -15.33 -8.69 8.58
C GLY A 297 -15.79 -8.71 10.04
N TYR A 298 -16.26 -7.56 10.53
CA TYR A 298 -16.97 -7.44 11.80
C TYR A 298 -18.47 -7.15 11.56
N PRO A 299 -19.40 -7.78 12.30
CA PRO A 299 -19.18 -8.74 13.40
C PRO A 299 -19.04 -10.20 12.93
N LYS A 300 -19.38 -10.51 11.68
CA LYS A 300 -19.36 -11.88 11.15
C LYS A 300 -18.12 -12.13 10.30
N LYS A 301 -17.53 -13.30 10.48
CA LYS A 301 -16.34 -13.73 9.73
C LYS A 301 -16.76 -14.85 8.79
N ALA A 302 -16.44 -14.76 7.51
CA ALA A 302 -16.45 -15.86 6.55
C ALA A 302 -15.64 -15.46 5.32
N MET A 303 -14.87 -16.37 4.76
CA MET A 303 -14.23 -16.21 3.46
C MET A 303 -15.25 -16.50 2.37
N LEU A 304 -15.31 -15.67 1.35
CA LEU A 304 -16.16 -15.84 0.17
C LEU A 304 -15.30 -16.09 -1.07
N ALA A 305 -15.82 -16.88 -2.00
CA ALA A 305 -15.35 -16.95 -3.38
C ALA A 305 -16.48 -16.59 -4.33
N ILE A 306 -16.25 -15.61 -5.18
CA ILE A 306 -17.26 -15.00 -6.05
C ILE A 306 -16.75 -15.07 -7.49
N ALA A 307 -17.55 -15.62 -8.41
CA ALA A 307 -17.21 -15.61 -9.82
C ALA A 307 -17.35 -14.18 -10.39
N ALA A 308 -16.30 -13.64 -10.99
CA ALA A 308 -16.18 -12.20 -11.27
C ALA A 308 -16.77 -11.75 -12.63
N HIS A 309 -17.41 -12.67 -13.35
CA HIS A 309 -17.96 -12.43 -14.69
C HIS A 309 -19.41 -11.93 -14.69
N GLY A 310 -20.05 -11.85 -13.51
CA GLY A 310 -21.44 -11.41 -13.39
C GLY A 310 -21.66 -9.91 -13.59
N SER A 311 -22.92 -9.50 -13.44
CA SER A 311 -23.38 -8.12 -13.52
C SER A 311 -24.53 -7.85 -12.53
N GLY A 312 -24.56 -6.67 -11.92
CA GLY A 312 -25.59 -6.30 -10.94
C GLY A 312 -25.41 -7.03 -9.59
N ASN A 313 -26.51 -7.29 -8.88
CA ASN A 313 -26.44 -8.09 -7.66
C ASN A 313 -26.24 -9.57 -8.03
N VAL A 314 -25.11 -10.14 -7.60
CA VAL A 314 -24.69 -11.51 -7.93
C VAL A 314 -24.69 -12.45 -6.73
N THR A 315 -25.24 -12.04 -5.57
CA THR A 315 -25.22 -12.80 -4.32
C THR A 315 -25.68 -14.24 -4.50
N ASP A 316 -26.85 -14.45 -5.13
CA ASP A 316 -27.44 -15.79 -5.28
C ASP A 316 -26.95 -16.55 -6.52
N THR A 317 -26.22 -15.89 -7.42
CA THR A 317 -25.91 -16.43 -8.75
C THR A 317 -24.43 -16.72 -8.96
N HIS A 318 -23.52 -16.02 -8.27
CA HIS A 318 -22.08 -16.13 -8.50
C HIS A 318 -21.27 -16.37 -7.22
N LEU A 319 -21.90 -16.48 -6.04
CA LEU A 319 -21.23 -16.94 -4.84
C LEU A 319 -20.94 -18.45 -4.96
N ALA A 320 -19.70 -18.80 -5.27
CA ALA A 320 -19.29 -20.19 -5.48
C ALA A 320 -19.21 -20.97 -4.17
N TRP A 321 -18.65 -20.35 -3.12
CA TRP A 321 -18.64 -20.94 -1.78
C TRP A 321 -18.44 -19.87 -0.70
N LYS A 322 -18.80 -20.24 0.52
CA LYS A 322 -18.60 -19.48 1.75
C LYS A 322 -18.04 -20.39 2.83
N SER A 323 -16.97 -19.96 3.52
CA SER A 323 -16.35 -20.74 4.59
C SER A 323 -17.15 -20.74 5.89
N ASP A 324 -16.65 -21.51 6.88
CA ASP A 324 -17.04 -21.38 8.28
C ASP A 324 -16.70 -19.99 8.87
N ASN A 325 -17.05 -19.80 10.15
CA ASN A 325 -16.91 -18.53 10.85
C ASN A 325 -15.51 -18.21 11.42
N LYS A 326 -14.46 -18.92 10.99
CA LYS A 326 -13.10 -18.75 11.53
C LYS A 326 -12.17 -17.95 10.61
N ALA A 327 -12.70 -17.33 9.55
CA ALA A 327 -11.97 -16.43 8.65
C ALA A 327 -11.34 -15.20 9.37
N GLY A 328 -10.43 -14.51 8.71
CA GLY A 328 -9.76 -13.30 9.22
C GLY A 328 -10.61 -12.04 9.08
N TYR A 329 -10.31 -11.01 9.88
CA TYR A 329 -10.92 -9.67 9.79
C TYR A 329 -9.93 -8.63 9.26
N VAL A 330 -8.71 -8.57 9.82
CA VAL A 330 -7.71 -7.54 9.48
C VAL A 330 -6.71 -8.00 8.43
N SER A 331 -6.11 -9.17 8.62
CA SER A 331 -5.11 -9.70 7.69
C SER A 331 -5.75 -10.13 6.37
N SER A 332 -5.17 -9.69 5.25
CA SER A 332 -5.66 -10.05 3.91
C SER A 332 -5.14 -11.43 3.50
N PRO A 333 -5.93 -12.24 2.76
CA PRO A 333 -5.46 -13.53 2.26
C PRO A 333 -4.35 -13.38 1.22
N LEU A 334 -3.71 -14.50 0.92
CA LEU A 334 -2.79 -14.67 -0.22
C LEU A 334 -3.23 -15.87 -1.04
N LEU A 335 -3.30 -15.71 -2.36
CA LEU A 335 -3.62 -16.79 -3.30
C LEU A 335 -2.35 -17.22 -4.02
N HIS A 336 -2.08 -18.53 -4.05
CA HIS A 336 -0.95 -19.07 -4.79
C HIS A 336 -1.26 -20.48 -5.29
N ARG A 337 -1.15 -20.71 -6.60
CA ARG A 337 -1.36 -22.03 -7.25
C ARG A 337 -2.64 -22.75 -6.78
N GLY A 338 -3.75 -22.02 -6.75
CA GLY A 338 -5.06 -22.56 -6.34
C GLY A 338 -5.22 -22.79 -4.83
N LEU A 339 -4.32 -22.25 -4.01
CA LEU A 339 -4.37 -22.34 -2.55
C LEU A 339 -4.51 -20.94 -1.94
N LEU A 340 -5.48 -20.78 -1.04
CA LEU A 340 -5.66 -19.56 -0.25
C LEU A 340 -5.04 -19.72 1.12
N TYR A 341 -4.18 -18.79 1.51
CA TYR A 341 -3.57 -18.73 2.84
C TYR A 341 -4.15 -17.53 3.58
N ALA A 342 -4.81 -17.77 4.71
CA ALA A 342 -5.41 -16.70 5.51
C ALA A 342 -5.20 -16.93 7.01
N VAL A 343 -4.58 -15.96 7.67
CA VAL A 343 -4.43 -15.93 9.14
C VAL A 343 -5.49 -15.01 9.72
N ASN A 344 -6.18 -15.45 10.77
CA ASN A 344 -7.13 -14.57 11.47
C ASN A 344 -6.44 -13.78 12.59
N ASP A 345 -7.16 -12.81 13.15
CA ASP A 345 -6.63 -11.86 14.14
C ASP A 345 -6.20 -12.53 15.45
N ARG A 346 -6.59 -13.80 15.65
CA ARG A 346 -6.21 -14.64 16.81
C ARG A 346 -5.12 -15.66 16.48
N GLY A 347 -4.54 -15.61 15.28
CA GLY A 347 -3.41 -16.43 14.86
C GLY A 347 -3.77 -17.83 14.34
N LEU A 348 -5.04 -18.16 14.14
CA LEU A 348 -5.39 -19.37 13.41
C LEU A 348 -5.05 -19.15 11.94
N PHE A 349 -4.04 -19.86 11.44
CA PHE A 349 -3.60 -19.81 10.06
C PHE A 349 -4.10 -21.03 9.30
N ARG A 350 -4.77 -20.80 8.17
CA ARG A 350 -5.41 -21.83 7.36
C ARG A 350 -4.98 -21.76 5.92
N CYS A 351 -4.88 -22.95 5.32
CA CYS A 351 -4.84 -23.12 3.87
C CYS A 351 -6.15 -23.72 3.40
N TYR A 352 -6.74 -23.11 2.37
CA TYR A 352 -7.94 -23.57 1.70
C TYR A 352 -7.58 -23.96 0.27
N GLU A 353 -8.25 -24.98 -0.26
CA GLU A 353 -8.35 -25.16 -1.70
C GLU A 353 -9.26 -24.07 -2.28
N ALA A 354 -8.71 -23.20 -3.13
CA ALA A 354 -9.41 -22.01 -3.62
C ALA A 354 -10.67 -22.35 -4.44
N ALA A 355 -10.68 -23.50 -5.12
CA ALA A 355 -11.82 -23.94 -5.92
C ALA A 355 -13.04 -24.32 -5.06
N THR A 356 -12.81 -24.91 -3.88
CA THR A 356 -13.87 -25.55 -3.09
C THR A 356 -14.12 -24.90 -1.73
N GLY A 357 -13.18 -24.10 -1.23
CA GLY A 357 -13.20 -23.57 0.13
C GLY A 357 -12.86 -24.62 1.19
N THR A 358 -12.44 -25.83 0.79
CA THR A 358 -12.06 -26.90 1.72
C THR A 358 -10.78 -26.53 2.46
N VAL A 359 -10.81 -26.60 3.80
CA VAL A 359 -9.61 -26.41 4.62
C VAL A 359 -8.70 -27.64 4.48
N LEU A 360 -7.51 -27.44 3.91
CA LEU A 360 -6.50 -28.49 3.75
C LEU A 360 -5.69 -28.71 5.01
N TRP A 361 -5.38 -27.61 5.71
CA TRP A 361 -4.74 -27.64 7.02
C TRP A 361 -5.04 -26.36 7.80
N GLU A 362 -4.94 -26.46 9.12
CA GLU A 362 -4.99 -25.32 10.04
C GLU A 362 -3.93 -25.46 11.13
N THR A 363 -3.36 -24.34 11.56
CA THR A 363 -2.38 -24.29 12.66
C THR A 363 -2.59 -23.03 13.51
N GLN A 364 -2.24 -23.09 14.78
CA GLN A 364 -2.32 -21.96 15.70
C GLN A 364 -0.95 -21.30 15.83
N LEU A 365 -0.80 -20.14 15.19
CA LEU A 365 0.33 -19.24 15.41
C LEU A 365 0.05 -18.40 16.66
N LYS A 366 1.04 -18.22 17.54
CA LYS A 366 0.86 -17.44 18.77
C LYS A 366 0.82 -15.94 18.47
N GLY A 367 -0.17 -15.23 19.03
CA GLY A 367 -0.29 -13.76 18.99
C GLY A 367 -1.38 -13.25 18.06
N GLY A 368 -1.57 -11.93 18.06
CA GLY A 368 -2.55 -11.26 17.19
C GLY A 368 -1.94 -10.79 15.87
N PHE A 369 -2.71 -10.81 14.78
CA PHE A 369 -2.20 -10.59 13.41
C PHE A 369 -2.96 -9.49 12.68
N TYR A 370 -2.24 -8.43 12.28
CA TYR A 370 -2.71 -7.42 11.33
C TYR A 370 -1.96 -7.49 9.99
N SER A 371 -0.69 -7.94 10.03
CA SER A 371 0.14 -8.17 8.85
C SER A 371 -0.48 -9.24 7.94
N SER A 372 -0.38 -9.05 6.63
CA SER A 372 -0.79 -10.05 5.63
C SER A 372 0.36 -10.99 5.30
N PRO A 373 0.10 -12.26 4.90
CA PRO A 373 1.14 -13.12 4.36
C PRO A 373 1.78 -12.52 3.11
N VAL A 374 3.07 -12.78 2.93
CA VAL A 374 3.86 -12.44 1.74
C VAL A 374 4.57 -13.70 1.24
N LEU A 375 4.57 -13.89 -0.07
CA LEU A 375 5.14 -15.07 -0.72
C LEU A 375 6.39 -14.71 -1.52
N VAL A 376 7.41 -15.57 -1.44
CA VAL A 376 8.58 -15.57 -2.33
C VAL A 376 9.08 -16.99 -2.47
N ASN A 377 9.34 -17.46 -3.69
CA ASN A 377 9.88 -18.81 -3.95
C ASN A 377 9.18 -19.94 -3.15
N ASP A 378 7.85 -20.04 -3.25
CA ASP A 378 7.03 -21.00 -2.49
C ASP A 378 7.20 -20.92 -0.95
N THR A 379 7.75 -19.83 -0.42
CA THR A 379 7.97 -19.59 1.01
C THR A 379 7.09 -18.43 1.48
N LEU A 380 6.28 -18.68 2.51
CA LEU A 380 5.40 -17.71 3.14
C LEU A 380 6.08 -17.06 4.34
N TYR A 381 5.92 -15.75 4.45
CA TYR A 381 6.35 -14.92 5.56
C TYR A 381 5.13 -14.24 6.18
N VAL A 382 4.95 -14.40 7.50
CA VAL A 382 3.83 -13.77 8.24
C VAL A 382 4.34 -13.23 9.56
N PHE A 383 3.91 -12.01 9.93
CA PHE A 383 4.31 -11.37 11.19
C PHE A 383 3.10 -11.10 12.09
N ASN A 384 3.28 -11.28 13.39
CA ASN A 384 2.28 -10.91 14.38
C ASN A 384 2.59 -9.53 15.00
N ARG A 385 1.63 -8.98 15.74
CA ARG A 385 1.73 -7.68 16.42
C ARG A 385 2.82 -7.59 17.49
N THR A 386 3.27 -8.72 18.02
CA THR A 386 4.36 -8.78 19.01
C THR A 386 5.74 -8.91 18.37
N GLY A 387 5.84 -8.83 17.04
CA GLY A 387 7.10 -8.92 16.30
C GLY A 387 7.60 -10.35 16.06
N LYS A 388 6.79 -11.38 16.35
CA LYS A 388 7.10 -12.75 15.92
C LYS A 388 6.88 -12.88 14.43
N GLY A 389 7.86 -13.44 13.74
CA GLY A 389 7.79 -13.78 12.33
C GLY A 389 7.82 -15.29 12.10
N PHE A 390 6.94 -15.77 11.25
CA PHE A 390 6.77 -17.18 10.91
C PHE A 390 7.12 -17.38 9.45
N VAL A 391 8.03 -18.32 9.18
CA VAL A 391 8.43 -18.73 7.83
C VAL A 391 7.99 -20.17 7.61
N MET A 392 7.32 -20.43 6.49
CA MET A 392 6.82 -21.76 6.17
C MET A 392 6.75 -22.01 4.67
N GLN A 393 6.77 -23.27 4.28
CA GLN A 393 6.56 -23.65 2.88
C GLN A 393 5.07 -23.50 2.52
N ALA A 394 4.80 -22.87 1.38
CA ALA A 394 3.50 -22.91 0.73
C ALA A 394 3.23 -24.33 0.18
N GLY A 395 2.03 -24.85 0.43
CA GLY A 395 1.62 -26.15 -0.09
C GLY A 395 0.39 -26.72 0.61
N ARG A 396 0.00 -27.91 0.18
CA ARG A 396 -1.19 -28.63 0.68
C ARG A 396 -1.00 -29.24 2.07
N ALA A 397 0.18 -29.12 2.68
CA ALA A 397 0.46 -29.53 4.05
C ALA A 397 1.22 -28.42 4.78
N TYR A 398 0.96 -28.26 6.08
CA TYR A 398 1.69 -27.31 6.91
C TYR A 398 3.14 -27.77 7.12
N LYS A 399 4.11 -26.94 6.72
CA LYS A 399 5.54 -27.21 6.88
C LYS A 399 6.26 -25.94 7.36
N PRO A 400 6.44 -25.76 8.69
CA PRO A 400 7.19 -24.62 9.23
C PRO A 400 8.67 -24.74 8.88
N LEU A 401 9.31 -23.61 8.63
CA LEU A 401 10.74 -23.50 8.31
C LEU A 401 11.49 -22.75 9.40
N ALA A 402 10.93 -21.64 9.90
CA ALA A 402 11.56 -20.85 10.97
C ALA A 402 10.53 -20.04 11.78
N GLU A 403 10.88 -19.73 13.02
CA GLU A 403 10.22 -18.72 13.85
C GLU A 403 11.28 -17.73 14.35
N ASN A 404 10.98 -16.45 14.24
CA ASN A 404 11.89 -15.35 14.55
C ASN A 404 11.18 -14.32 15.44
N THR A 405 11.94 -13.45 16.09
CA THR A 405 11.37 -12.37 16.91
C THR A 405 12.15 -11.08 16.68
N LEU A 406 11.43 -10.00 16.38
CA LEU A 406 11.87 -8.63 16.56
C LEU A 406 11.21 -8.11 17.84
N SER A 407 11.98 -7.55 18.77
CA SER A 407 11.45 -7.09 20.07
C SER A 407 10.47 -5.94 19.94
N GLN A 408 10.59 -5.17 18.86
CA GLN A 408 9.68 -4.11 18.51
C GLN A 408 8.53 -4.66 17.65
N GLY A 409 7.32 -4.65 18.20
CA GLY A 409 6.12 -5.19 17.55
C GLY A 409 5.86 -4.68 16.13
N VAL A 410 5.15 -5.46 15.33
CA VAL A 410 4.97 -5.25 13.88
C VAL A 410 3.50 -5.26 13.50
N SER A 411 3.02 -4.16 12.91
CA SER A 411 1.69 -4.12 12.27
C SER A 411 1.76 -4.09 10.75
N ALA A 412 2.90 -3.70 10.17
CA ALA A 412 3.08 -3.61 8.72
C ALA A 412 3.18 -5.00 8.06
N THR A 413 2.80 -5.07 6.79
CA THR A 413 3.12 -6.22 5.94
C THR A 413 4.58 -6.11 5.51
N PRO A 414 5.41 -7.18 5.58
CA PRO A 414 6.79 -7.11 5.11
C PRO A 414 6.84 -6.84 3.60
N VAL A 415 7.89 -6.17 3.14
CA VAL A 415 8.20 -6.05 1.71
C VAL A 415 9.40 -6.92 1.40
N ILE A 416 9.32 -7.71 0.33
CA ILE A 416 10.43 -8.56 -0.12
C ILE A 416 10.87 -8.11 -1.50
N CYS A 417 12.08 -7.54 -1.58
CA CYS A 417 12.67 -7.10 -2.85
C CYS A 417 14.21 -7.12 -2.79
N ARG A 418 14.86 -7.55 -3.89
CA ARG A 418 16.31 -7.84 -3.96
C ARG A 418 16.80 -8.78 -2.85
N SER A 419 16.05 -9.84 -2.53
CA SER A 419 16.40 -10.83 -1.49
C SER A 419 16.57 -10.20 -0.10
N ARG A 420 15.87 -9.10 0.16
CA ARG A 420 15.84 -8.41 1.46
C ARG A 420 14.41 -8.31 1.95
N ILE A 421 14.24 -8.34 3.27
CA ILE A 421 12.96 -8.07 3.92
C ILE A 421 13.03 -6.66 4.48
N TYR A 422 12.13 -5.79 4.04
CA TYR A 422 11.93 -4.47 4.62
C TYR A 422 10.71 -4.52 5.51
N LEU A 423 10.89 -4.18 6.79
CA LEU A 423 9.83 -4.31 7.77
C LEU A 423 9.80 -3.12 8.71
N ARG A 424 8.63 -2.50 8.79
CA ARG A 424 8.37 -1.38 9.68
C ARG A 424 7.72 -1.86 10.98
N THR A 425 8.32 -1.45 12.10
CA THR A 425 7.68 -1.44 13.43
C THR A 425 7.03 -0.08 13.65
N LEU A 426 6.46 0.20 14.83
CA LEU A 426 5.82 1.49 15.07
C LEU A 426 6.77 2.70 14.85
N LYS A 427 8.05 2.56 15.18
CA LYS A 427 9.06 3.65 15.13
C LYS A 427 10.35 3.29 14.40
N THR A 428 10.55 2.04 13.99
CA THR A 428 11.82 1.58 13.41
C THR A 428 11.57 0.93 12.06
N LEU A 429 12.47 1.16 11.11
CA LEU A 429 12.48 0.45 9.83
C LEU A 429 13.70 -0.48 9.78
N TYR A 430 13.45 -1.76 9.56
CA TYR A 430 14.46 -2.80 9.40
C TYR A 430 14.67 -3.12 7.93
N CYS A 431 15.93 -3.38 7.56
CA CYS A 431 16.28 -4.14 6.38
C CYS A 431 17.00 -5.41 6.80
N LEU A 432 16.35 -6.54 6.59
CA LEU A 432 16.90 -7.86 6.87
C LEU A 432 17.44 -8.48 5.59
N ALA A 433 18.64 -9.03 5.67
CA ALA A 433 19.30 -9.69 4.55
C ALA A 433 20.07 -10.90 5.06
N ASN A 434 20.21 -11.94 4.23
CA ASN A 434 21.20 -12.98 4.51
C ASN A 434 22.59 -12.32 4.60
N GLU A 435 23.40 -12.74 5.57
CA GLU A 435 24.82 -12.40 5.59
C GLU A 435 25.43 -12.70 4.20
N PRO A 436 26.28 -11.81 3.66
CA PRO A 436 26.94 -12.11 2.41
C PRO A 436 27.70 -13.42 2.59
N VAL A 437 27.36 -14.43 1.78
CA VAL A 437 28.18 -15.63 1.65
C VAL A 437 29.55 -15.11 1.26
N GLN A 438 30.54 -15.21 2.17
CA GLN A 438 31.93 -15.00 1.80
C GLN A 438 32.22 -16.01 0.70
N ALA A 439 32.19 -15.56 -0.55
CA ALA A 439 32.63 -16.35 -1.69
C ALA A 439 34.04 -16.78 -1.35
N GLY A 440 34.20 -18.07 -1.05
CA GLY A 440 35.48 -18.63 -0.65
C GLY A 440 36.51 -18.24 -1.70
N ILE A 441 37.42 -17.34 -1.33
CA ILE A 441 38.64 -17.12 -2.11
C ILE A 441 39.28 -18.51 -2.20
N PRO A 442 39.45 -19.10 -3.39
CA PRO A 442 40.20 -20.34 -3.50
C PRO A 442 41.56 -20.07 -2.87
N LYS A 443 41.99 -20.91 -1.92
CA LYS A 443 43.34 -20.83 -1.35
C LYS A 443 44.36 -20.96 -2.50
N MET A 444 44.75 -19.83 -3.10
CA MET A 444 45.91 -19.76 -3.97
C MET A 444 47.13 -19.84 -3.07
N TRP A 445 47.72 -21.04 -3.05
CA TRP A 445 49.14 -21.34 -2.89
C TRP A 445 49.88 -20.41 -1.93
N SER A 446 50.01 -20.86 -0.68
CA SER A 446 51.03 -20.36 0.23
C SER A 446 52.42 -20.67 -0.36
N CYS A 447 53.15 -19.63 -0.76
CA CYS A 447 54.60 -19.73 -0.92
C CYS A 447 55.22 -20.15 0.43
N SER A 448 55.82 -21.34 0.46
CA SER A 448 56.66 -21.77 1.58
C SER A 448 57.97 -20.96 1.60
N PRO A 449 58.48 -20.57 2.78
CA PRO A 449 59.78 -19.92 2.87
C PRO A 449 60.91 -20.95 2.73
N THR A 450 61.80 -20.69 1.77
CA THR A 450 63.25 -20.89 1.83
C THR A 450 63.78 -22.19 2.46
N VAL A 451 64.12 -23.17 1.61
CA VAL A 451 65.06 -24.25 1.98
C VAL A 451 66.48 -23.85 1.62
N ALA A 452 67.37 -23.93 2.61
CA ALA A 452 68.78 -23.60 2.55
C ALA A 452 69.56 -24.49 1.55
N ARG A 453 70.49 -23.88 0.80
CA ARG A 453 71.49 -24.58 -0.02
C ARG A 453 72.62 -25.13 0.85
N PRO A 454 73.08 -26.38 0.65
CA PRO A 454 74.39 -26.82 1.11
C PRO A 454 75.50 -26.39 0.14
N ARG A 455 76.70 -26.11 0.66
CA ARG A 455 77.91 -25.77 -0.10
C ARG A 455 78.77 -27.01 -0.43
N SER A 456 79.34 -26.96 -1.64
CA SER A 456 80.63 -27.51 -2.11
C SER A 456 80.69 -29.01 -2.51
N PRO A 457 81.69 -29.48 -3.32
CA PRO A 457 82.88 -28.78 -3.82
C PRO A 457 83.22 -28.93 -5.33
N ARG A 458 84.21 -28.13 -5.72
CA ARG A 458 85.06 -28.08 -6.95
C ARG A 458 85.09 -29.31 -7.88
N SER A 459 85.07 -29.04 -9.19
CA SER A 459 86.01 -29.64 -10.14
C SER A 459 86.26 -28.68 -11.33
N ARG A 460 87.47 -28.78 -11.89
CA ARG A 460 88.14 -27.88 -12.86
C ARG A 460 87.99 -28.41 -14.31
N PRO A 461 88.51 -27.70 -15.35
CA PRO A 461 87.90 -27.60 -16.69
C PRO A 461 88.54 -28.46 -17.80
N GLY A 462 87.90 -28.47 -18.97
CA GLY A 462 88.42 -28.93 -20.28
C GLY A 462 87.24 -29.47 -21.12
N LYS A 463 87.01 -29.11 -22.39
CA LYS A 463 87.74 -28.43 -23.46
C LYS A 463 86.78 -27.54 -24.25
#